data_AF-A0A3M2BIC5-F1
#
_entry.id   AF-A0A3M2BIC5-F1
#
_cell.length_a   1.000
_cell.length_b   1.000
_cell.length_c   1.000
_cell.angle_alpha   90.00
_cell.angle_beta   90.00
_cell.angle_gamma   90.00
#
_symmetry.space_group_name_H-M   'P 1'
#
loop_
_entity.id
_entity.type
_entity.pdbx_description
1 polymer ?
#
loop_
_entity_poly.entity_id
_entity_poly.type
_entity_poly.pdbx_seq_one_letter_code
_entity_poly.pdbx_strand_id
1 'polypeptide(L)'
;MWKRIVIMSLAAFLSTQAIRAGESDSYAKLADILLHVGHYPSAHQRADLRAVMAADDSRVVHAIAMAINNMQHKTIAQEDREQLKTLLESEHVPKQARRLLDVMLKMNHKLSYRNKKELQAVIDGQAK
;
A
#
# COMPACT_ATOMS: atom_id res chain seq x y z
N MET A 1 -35.91 -42.95 36.45
CA MET A 1 -36.11 -41.57 35.98
C MET A 1 -34.86 -40.76 36.28
N TRP A 2 -34.06 -40.35 35.28
CA TRP A 2 -33.52 -38.99 35.20
C TRP A 2 -32.79 -38.74 33.87
N LYS A 3 -33.36 -37.75 33.19
CA LYS A 3 -33.00 -36.92 32.05
C LYS A 3 -31.62 -37.07 31.37
N ARG A 4 -31.72 -37.17 30.05
CA ARG A 4 -30.70 -37.02 28.99
C ARG A 4 -30.08 -35.62 29.04
N ILE A 5 -28.77 -35.51 28.88
CA ILE A 5 -28.11 -34.27 28.46
C ILE A 5 -27.34 -34.60 27.18
N VAL A 6 -27.89 -34.16 26.05
CA VAL A 6 -27.18 -34.10 24.77
C VAL A 6 -26.44 -32.77 24.77
N ILE A 7 -25.12 -32.79 24.91
CA ILE A 7 -24.29 -31.60 24.70
C ILE A 7 -23.95 -31.56 23.21
N MET A 8 -24.71 -30.74 22.49
CA MET A 8 -24.44 -30.39 21.10
C MET A 8 -23.37 -29.30 21.09
N SER A 9 -22.10 -29.69 20.99
CA SER A 9 -20.99 -28.74 20.86
C SER A 9 -20.99 -28.13 19.46
N LEU A 10 -21.69 -27.00 19.33
CA LEU A 10 -21.60 -26.12 18.18
C LEU A 10 -20.25 -25.40 18.25
N ALA A 11 -19.23 -25.96 17.61
CA ALA A 11 -17.98 -25.26 17.36
C ALA A 11 -18.27 -24.13 16.37
N ALA A 12 -18.49 -22.93 16.89
CA ALA A 12 -18.58 -21.72 16.09
C ALA A 12 -17.25 -21.54 15.35
N PHE A 13 -17.29 -21.74 14.04
CA PHE A 13 -16.23 -21.34 13.12
C PHE A 13 -16.19 -19.80 13.16
N LEU A 14 -15.40 -19.25 14.08
CA LEU A 14 -15.02 -17.84 14.03
C LEU A 14 -14.12 -17.67 12.80
N SER A 15 -14.73 -17.35 11.67
CA SER A 15 -14.04 -16.84 10.49
C SER A 15 -13.38 -15.52 10.89
N THR A 16 -12.10 -15.57 11.23
CA THR A 16 -11.26 -14.41 11.47
C THR A 16 -11.12 -13.62 10.18
N GLN A 17 -12.10 -12.76 9.89
CA GLN A 17 -11.96 -11.69 8.92
C GLN A 17 -11.16 -10.58 9.61
N ALA A 18 -9.90 -10.86 9.91
CA ALA A 18 -8.90 -9.81 10.17
C ALA A 18 -8.62 -9.14 8.82
N ILE A 19 -9.55 -8.27 8.40
CA ILE A 19 -9.29 -7.36 7.31
C ILE A 19 -8.08 -6.52 7.74
N ARG A 20 -7.06 -6.55 6.88
CA ARG A 20 -5.70 -6.05 7.04
C ARG A 20 -5.68 -4.53 7.27
N ALA A 21 -6.05 -4.07 8.46
CA ALA A 21 -6.03 -2.66 8.84
C ALA A 21 -4.64 -2.01 8.64
N GLY A 22 -3.56 -2.79 8.79
CA GLY A 22 -2.20 -2.29 8.54
C GLY A 22 -1.89 -1.97 7.08
N GLU A 23 -2.48 -2.69 6.12
CA GLU A 23 -2.12 -2.54 4.70
C GLU A 23 -2.77 -1.30 4.08
N SER A 24 -3.97 -0.96 4.53
CA SER A 24 -4.64 0.27 4.10
C SER A 24 -3.88 1.50 4.60
N ASP A 25 -3.40 1.48 5.85
CA ASP A 25 -2.57 2.53 6.44
C ASP A 25 -1.23 2.68 5.71
N SER A 26 -0.59 1.55 5.36
CA SER A 26 0.64 1.54 4.56
C SER A 26 0.48 2.27 3.24
N TYR A 27 -0.58 1.99 2.48
CA TYR A 27 -0.80 2.67 1.19
C TYR A 27 -1.07 4.16 1.34
N ALA A 28 -1.75 4.59 2.40
CA ALA A 28 -1.95 6.02 2.66
C ALA A 28 -0.64 6.72 3.02
N LYS A 29 0.20 6.11 3.85
CA LYS A 29 1.51 6.65 4.19
C LYS A 29 2.41 6.73 2.95
N LEU A 30 2.40 5.72 2.09
CA LEU A 30 3.12 5.74 0.81
C LEU A 30 2.60 6.82 -0.14
N ALA A 31 1.28 7.02 -0.20
CA ALA A 31 0.65 8.08 -0.99
C ALA A 31 1.06 9.47 -0.51
N ASP A 32 1.05 9.70 0.81
CA ASP A 32 1.44 10.96 1.43
C ASP A 32 2.91 11.30 1.15
N ILE A 33 3.81 10.32 1.30
CA ILE A 33 5.23 10.51 0.98
C ILE A 33 5.40 10.87 -0.50
N LEU A 34 4.73 10.15 -1.40
CA LEU A 34 4.80 10.40 -2.84
C LEU A 34 4.22 11.76 -3.23
N LEU A 35 3.16 12.21 -2.57
CA LEU A 35 2.53 13.51 -2.80
C LEU A 35 3.47 14.67 -2.44
N HIS A 36 4.27 14.48 -1.38
CA HIS A 36 5.17 15.49 -0.81
C HIS A 36 6.65 15.27 -1.18
N VAL A 37 6.96 14.33 -2.07
CA VAL A 37 8.35 14.06 -2.45
C VAL A 37 8.96 15.26 -3.18
N GLY A 38 10.16 15.65 -2.74
CA GLY A 38 10.99 16.64 -3.41
C GLY A 38 11.64 16.07 -4.68
N HIS A 39 12.83 16.55 -5.06
CA HIS A 39 13.58 15.93 -6.17
C HIS A 39 13.93 14.46 -5.90
N TYR A 40 14.12 14.12 -4.63
CA TYR A 40 14.33 12.78 -4.11
C TYR A 40 13.70 12.72 -2.72
N PRO A 41 13.45 11.52 -2.18
CA PRO A 41 12.99 11.37 -0.80
C PRO A 41 13.99 11.98 0.20
N SER A 42 13.49 12.80 1.11
CA SER A 42 14.27 13.34 2.22
C SER A 42 14.72 12.23 3.18
N ALA A 43 15.69 12.51 4.06
CA ALA A 43 16.13 11.54 5.06
C ALA A 43 14.98 11.06 5.96
N HIS A 44 14.08 11.97 6.35
CA HIS A 44 12.87 11.65 7.11
C HIS A 44 11.93 10.75 6.31
N GLN A 45 11.64 11.09 5.05
CA GLN A 45 10.80 10.25 4.18
C GLN A 45 11.40 8.85 3.99
N ARG A 46 12.73 8.72 3.88
CA ARG A 46 13.40 7.41 3.82
C ARG A 46 13.30 6.61 5.12
N ALA A 47 13.30 7.29 6.27
CA ALA A 47 13.03 6.64 7.54
C ALA A 47 11.58 6.14 7.60
N ASP A 48 10.62 6.98 7.18
CA ASP A 48 9.20 6.60 7.11
C ASP A 48 8.96 5.41 6.17
N LEU A 49 9.60 5.40 4.98
CA LEU A 49 9.51 4.27 4.05
C LEU A 49 10.04 2.97 4.66
N ARG A 50 11.15 3.03 5.41
CA ARG A 50 11.69 1.88 6.13
C ARG A 50 10.76 1.42 7.25
N ALA A 51 10.12 2.34 7.95
CA ALA A 51 9.14 2.01 8.99
C ALA A 51 7.90 1.32 8.39
N VAL A 52 7.39 1.80 7.24
CA VAL A 52 6.29 1.13 6.52
C VAL A 52 6.66 -0.30 6.14
N MET A 53 7.84 -0.51 5.56
CA MET A 53 8.33 -1.86 5.20
C MET A 53 8.57 -2.76 6.43
N ALA A 54 8.87 -2.19 7.60
CA ALA A 54 9.02 -2.98 8.82
C ALA A 54 7.68 -3.35 9.47
N ALA A 55 6.62 -2.61 9.18
CA ALA A 55 5.30 -2.77 9.77
C ALA A 55 4.34 -3.64 8.93
N ASP A 56 4.65 -3.87 7.65
CA ASP A 56 3.75 -4.54 6.71
C ASP A 56 4.50 -5.49 5.78
N ASP A 57 4.29 -6.80 5.96
CA ASP A 57 4.91 -7.87 5.18
C ASP A 57 4.38 -8.00 3.72
N SER A 58 3.51 -7.10 3.26
CA SER A 58 2.99 -7.11 1.90
C SER A 58 4.11 -6.85 0.89
N ARG A 59 4.35 -7.83 0.00
CA ARG A 59 5.29 -7.69 -1.13
C ARG A 59 4.98 -6.47 -2.01
N VAL A 60 3.70 -6.10 -2.13
CA VAL A 60 3.27 -4.94 -2.92
C VAL A 60 3.68 -3.64 -2.22
N VAL A 61 3.45 -3.56 -0.90
CA VAL A 61 3.88 -2.42 -0.07
C VAL A 61 5.39 -2.26 -0.14
N HIS A 62 6.14 -3.35 0.03
CA HIS A 62 7.60 -3.34 -0.08
C HIS A 62 8.09 -2.83 -1.45
N ALA A 63 7.52 -3.34 -2.54
CA ALA A 63 7.91 -2.93 -3.89
C ALA A 63 7.66 -1.43 -4.12
N ILE A 64 6.50 -0.93 -3.70
CA ILE A 64 6.17 0.50 -3.81
C ILE A 64 7.12 1.33 -2.93
N ALA A 65 7.33 0.94 -1.68
CA ALA A 65 8.20 1.65 -0.75
C ALA A 65 9.65 1.71 -1.22
N MET A 66 10.19 0.60 -1.73
CA MET A 66 11.53 0.53 -2.32
C MET A 66 11.66 1.42 -3.54
N ALA A 67 10.70 1.38 -4.47
CA ALA A 67 10.73 2.22 -5.65
C ALA A 67 10.65 3.72 -5.32
N ILE A 68 9.88 4.11 -4.28
CA ILE A 68 9.89 5.49 -3.78
C ILE A 68 11.26 5.80 -3.16
N ASN A 69 11.83 4.91 -2.33
CA ASN A 69 13.12 5.12 -1.69
C ASN A 69 14.26 5.29 -2.71
N ASN A 70 14.27 4.50 -3.78
CA ASN A 70 15.31 4.53 -4.80
C ASN A 70 15.16 5.70 -5.79
N MET A 71 14.06 6.44 -5.71
CA MET A 71 13.73 7.52 -6.63
C MET A 71 14.82 8.59 -6.68
N GLN A 72 15.20 8.97 -7.91
CA GLN A 72 16.12 10.07 -8.18
C GLN A 72 15.47 11.04 -9.15
N HIS A 73 15.63 12.34 -8.92
CA HIS A 73 15.07 13.40 -9.77
C HIS A 73 13.56 13.22 -10.09
N LYS A 74 12.77 12.69 -9.14
CA LYS A 74 11.35 12.36 -9.29
C LYS A 74 11.06 11.31 -10.36
N THR A 75 12.03 10.44 -10.61
CA THR A 75 11.90 9.33 -11.53
C THR A 75 12.14 8.02 -10.79
N ILE A 76 11.29 7.04 -11.08
CA ILE A 76 11.46 5.68 -10.59
C ILE A 76 12.62 5.04 -11.36
N ALA A 77 13.53 4.39 -10.64
CA ALA A 77 14.65 3.67 -11.23
C ALA A 77 14.14 2.62 -12.23
N GLN A 78 14.89 2.37 -13.31
CA GLN A 78 14.40 1.54 -14.41
C GLN A 78 14.07 0.11 -13.96
N GLU A 79 14.92 -0.46 -13.12
CA GLU A 79 14.74 -1.77 -12.49
C GLU A 79 13.44 -1.85 -11.68
N ASP A 80 13.14 -0.81 -10.91
CA ASP A 80 11.92 -0.73 -10.12
C ASP A 80 10.70 -0.60 -11.04
N ARG A 81 10.79 0.17 -12.15
CA ARG A 81 9.66 0.36 -13.09
C ARG A 81 9.16 -0.95 -13.67
N GLU A 82 10.04 -1.89 -13.99
CA GLU A 82 9.66 -3.20 -14.55
C GLU A 82 8.90 -4.04 -13.54
N GLN A 83 9.37 -4.06 -12.29
CA GLN A 83 8.68 -4.71 -11.19
C GLN A 83 7.30 -4.07 -10.94
N LEU A 84 7.19 -2.74 -10.93
CA LEU A 84 5.91 -2.05 -10.71
C LEU A 84 4.90 -2.29 -11.85
N LYS A 85 5.35 -2.40 -13.11
CA LYS A 85 4.49 -2.77 -14.24
C LYS A 85 3.90 -4.17 -14.06
N THR A 86 4.75 -5.13 -13.70
CA THR A 86 4.32 -6.52 -13.42
C THR A 86 3.27 -6.57 -12.31
N LEU A 87 3.45 -5.77 -11.25
CA LEU A 87 2.45 -5.66 -10.18
C LEU A 87 1.14 -5.05 -10.67
N LEU A 88 1.18 -4.00 -11.50
CA LEU A 88 -0.01 -3.34 -12.02
C LEU A 88 -0.91 -4.29 -12.84
N GLU A 89 -0.29 -5.23 -13.55
CA GLU A 89 -0.97 -6.25 -14.37
C GLU A 89 -1.57 -7.39 -13.54
N SER A 90 -1.13 -7.60 -12.29
CA SER A 90 -1.64 -8.66 -11.44
C SER A 90 -3.05 -8.38 -10.93
N GLU A 91 -3.97 -9.36 -11.05
CA GLU A 91 -5.35 -9.27 -10.55
C GLU A 91 -5.43 -9.18 -9.00
N HIS A 92 -4.40 -9.63 -8.30
CA HIS A 92 -4.37 -9.72 -6.84
C HIS A 92 -3.94 -8.42 -6.16
N VAL A 93 -3.61 -7.37 -6.91
CA VAL A 93 -3.18 -6.09 -6.34
C VAL A 93 -4.38 -5.25 -5.90
N PRO A 94 -4.43 -4.80 -4.62
CA PRO A 94 -5.50 -3.96 -4.11
C PRO A 94 -5.70 -2.66 -4.90
N LYS A 95 -6.92 -2.12 -4.88
CA LYS A 95 -7.27 -0.92 -5.65
C LYS A 95 -6.40 0.29 -5.27
N GLN A 96 -6.09 0.48 -3.99
CA GLN A 96 -5.23 1.55 -3.49
C GLN A 96 -3.81 1.42 -4.06
N ALA A 97 -3.25 0.20 -4.02
CA ALA A 97 -1.95 -0.09 -4.60
C ALA A 97 -1.94 0.15 -6.12
N ARG A 98 -2.97 -0.26 -6.86
CA ARG A 98 -3.04 0.02 -8.31
C ARG A 98 -3.00 1.51 -8.63
N ARG A 99 -3.70 2.35 -7.84
CA ARG A 99 -3.66 3.81 -8.02
C ARG A 99 -2.25 4.35 -7.80
N LEU A 100 -1.55 3.89 -6.76
CA LEU A 100 -0.16 4.26 -6.50
C LEU A 100 0.76 3.86 -7.65
N LEU A 101 0.69 2.60 -8.09
CA LEU A 101 1.48 2.08 -9.20
C LEU A 101 1.25 2.88 -10.49
N ASP A 102 -0.01 3.16 -10.83
CA ASP A 102 -0.36 3.95 -12.01
C ASP A 102 0.22 5.38 -11.95
N VAL A 103 0.12 6.05 -10.80
CA VAL A 103 0.70 7.38 -10.59
C VAL A 103 2.21 7.35 -10.71
N MET A 104 2.88 6.39 -10.08
CA MET A 104 4.35 6.25 -10.11
C MET A 104 4.87 5.99 -11.52
N LEU A 105 4.19 5.15 -12.29
CA LEU A 105 4.59 4.82 -13.66
C LEU A 105 4.37 5.99 -14.64
N LYS A 106 3.37 6.84 -14.38
CA LYS A 106 3.07 8.06 -15.17
C LYS A 106 3.80 9.30 -14.69
N MET A 107 4.47 9.25 -13.53
CA MET A 107 5.17 10.38 -12.98
C MET A 107 6.36 10.75 -13.85
N ASN A 108 6.40 12.00 -14.30
CA ASN A 108 7.51 12.60 -15.01
C ASN A 108 7.70 14.03 -14.52
N HIS A 109 8.87 14.37 -13.96
CA HIS A 109 9.29 15.65 -13.36
C HIS A 109 8.37 16.31 -12.32
N LYS A 110 7.05 16.44 -12.56
CA LYS A 110 6.04 16.99 -11.66
C LYS A 110 4.77 16.15 -11.73
N LEU A 111 4.18 15.87 -10.56
CA LEU A 111 2.85 15.27 -10.48
C LEU A 111 1.80 16.19 -11.11
N SER A 112 1.03 15.64 -12.06
CA SER A 112 -0.13 16.34 -12.64
C SER A 112 -1.19 16.59 -11.57
N TYR A 113 -2.09 17.56 -11.80
CA TYR A 113 -3.23 17.82 -10.90
C TYR A 113 -4.06 16.54 -10.67
N ARG A 114 -4.31 15.78 -11.73
CA ARG A 114 -5.03 14.50 -11.65
C ARG A 114 -4.30 13.50 -10.75
N ASN A 115 -3.00 13.32 -10.94
CA ASN A 115 -2.22 12.36 -10.14
C ASN A 115 -2.21 12.76 -8.66
N LYS A 116 -2.09 14.05 -8.34
CA LYS A 116 -2.20 14.53 -6.95
C LYS A 116 -3.56 14.20 -6.33
N LYS A 117 -4.65 14.37 -7.10
CA LYS A 117 -6.00 14.03 -6.63
C LYS A 117 -6.16 12.52 -6.41
N GLU A 118 -5.57 11.68 -7.25
CA GLU A 118 -5.56 10.24 -7.05
C GLU A 118 -4.80 9.85 -5.77
N LEU A 119 -3.63 10.46 -5.51
CA LEU A 119 -2.90 10.25 -4.26
C LEU A 119 -3.71 10.71 -3.04
N GLN A 120 -4.33 11.88 -3.10
CA GLN A 120 -5.19 12.36 -2.03
C GLN A 120 -6.36 11.41 -1.75
N ALA A 121 -6.98 10.84 -2.79
CA ALA A 121 -8.05 9.86 -2.62
C ALA A 121 -7.58 8.54 -1.95
N VAL A 122 -6.30 8.16 -2.12
CA VAL A 122 -5.71 7.02 -1.39
C VAL A 122 -5.52 7.36 0.09
N ILE A 123 -5.06 8.58 0.39
CA ILE A 123 -4.90 9.10 1.75
C ILE A 123 -6.26 9.17 2.47
N ASP A 124 -7.25 9.82 1.84
CA ASP A 124 -8.59 10.02 2.42
C ASP A 124 -9.39 8.71 2.53
N GLY A 125 -9.05 7.70 1.73
CA GLY A 125 -9.67 6.38 1.77
C GLY A 125 -9.42 5.60 3.07
N GLN A 126 -8.59 6.11 3.99
CA GLN A 126 -8.43 5.61 5.37
C GLN A 126 -9.35 6.29 6.38
N ALA A 127 -9.95 7.44 6.03
CA ALA A 127 -10.76 8.24 6.94
C ALA A 127 -12.25 7.83 6.95
N LYS A 128 -12.59 6.65 6.42
CA LYS A 128 -13.96 6.12 6.37
C LYS A 128 -14.06 4.74 6.99
#